data_AF-A0A2X2W5U7-F1
#
_entry.id   AF-A0A2X2W5U7-F1
#
_cell.length_a   1.000
_cell.length_b   1.000
_cell.length_c   1.000
_cell.angle_alpha   90.00
_cell.angle_beta   90.00
_cell.angle_gamma   90.00
#
_symmetry.space_group_name_H-M   'P 1'
#
loop_
_entity.id
_entity.type
_entity.pdbx_description
1 polymer ?
#
loop_
_entity_poly.entity_id
_entity_poly.type
_entity_poly.pdbx_seq_one_letter_code
_entity_poly.pdbx_strand_id
1 'polypeptide(L)'
;MSIYDAILIGLFLILIVFTVLVLLSILLKLQSKFFNYIEKNKFLNKTDLVNDNNCINLLADKNTFGNIDEETIAIILASISHTSNIPLKSLKIKSIKPIDL
;
A
#
# COMPACT_ATOMS: atom_id res chain seq x y z
N MET A 1 -1.50 21.89 53.82
CA MET A 1 -2.07 21.47 52.53
C MET A 1 -3.56 21.31 52.74
N SER A 2 -4.36 22.12 52.08
CA SER A 2 -5.79 22.15 52.30
C SER A 2 -6.47 21.01 51.53
N ILE A 3 -7.65 20.59 52.00
CA ILE A 3 -8.48 19.59 51.31
C ILE A 3 -8.80 20.05 49.88
N TYR A 4 -8.90 21.36 49.66
CA TYR A 4 -9.06 21.98 48.35
C TYR A 4 -7.86 21.72 47.42
N ASP A 5 -6.63 21.80 47.93
CA ASP A 5 -5.41 21.54 47.14
C ASP A 5 -5.37 20.09 46.68
N ALA A 6 -5.76 19.15 47.55
CA ALA A 6 -5.78 17.72 47.24
C ALA A 6 -6.86 17.36 46.21
N ILE A 7 -8.04 17.97 46.29
CA ILE A 7 -9.12 17.78 45.30
C ILE A 7 -8.71 18.33 43.94
N LEU A 8 -8.07 19.50 43.90
CA LEU A 8 -7.62 20.13 42.66
C LEU A 8 -6.52 19.31 41.99
N ILE A 9 -5.55 18.81 42.76
CA ILE A 9 -4.49 17.95 42.22
C ILE A 9 -5.06 16.64 41.66
N GLY A 10 -6.02 16.02 42.36
CA GLY A 10 -6.66 14.78 41.92
C GLY A 10 -7.43 14.95 40.61
N LEU A 11 -8.17 16.05 40.47
CA LEU A 11 -8.91 16.37 39.25
C LEU A 11 -7.96 16.68 38.07
N PHE A 12 -6.82 17.30 38.33
CA PHE A 12 -5.81 17.52 37.29
C PHE A 12 -5.18 16.20 36.82
N LEU A 13 -4.97 15.26 37.75
CA LEU A 13 -4.37 13.96 37.47
C LEU A 13 -5.31 13.05 36.67
N ILE A 14 -6.62 13.09 36.94
CA ILE A 14 -7.60 12.36 36.11
C ILE A 14 -7.68 12.96 34.70
N LEU A 15 -7.62 14.30 34.60
CA LEU A 15 -7.68 15.02 33.33
C LEU A 15 -6.48 14.67 32.44
N ILE A 16 -5.26 14.72 32.99
CA ILE A 16 -4.05 14.46 32.22
C ILE A 16 -4.01 13.02 31.70
N VAL A 17 -4.41 12.04 32.52
CA VAL A 17 -4.48 10.63 32.10
C VAL A 17 -5.49 10.47 30.96
N PHE A 18 -6.65 11.12 31.06
CA PHE A 18 -7.65 11.12 30.00
C PHE A 18 -7.11 11.75 28.71
N THR A 19 -6.44 12.90 28.79
CA THR A 19 -5.79 13.56 27.65
C THR A 19 -4.77 12.66 26.98
N VAL A 20 -3.92 11.99 27.75
CA VAL A 20 -2.91 11.07 27.23
C VAL A 20 -3.55 9.89 26.48
N LEU A 21 -4.62 9.30 27.03
CA LEU A 21 -5.37 8.22 26.37
C LEU A 21 -6.00 8.67 25.04
N VAL A 22 -6.61 9.85 25.02
CA VAL A 22 -7.20 10.44 23.80
C VAL A 22 -6.12 10.69 22.75
N LEU A 23 -5.00 11.27 23.16
CA LEU A 23 -3.88 11.57 22.26
C LEU A 23 -3.30 10.28 21.66
N LEU A 24 -3.10 9.24 22.48
CA LEU A 24 -2.61 7.94 22.01
C LEU A 24 -3.61 7.28 21.06
N SER A 25 -4.91 7.35 21.36
CA SER A 25 -5.97 6.84 20.48
C SER A 25 -5.96 7.55 19.11
N ILE A 26 -5.75 8.87 19.09
CA ILE A 26 -5.61 9.65 17.87
C ILE A 26 -4.37 9.23 17.07
N LEU A 27 -3.23 9.05 17.72
CA LEU A 27 -2.00 8.60 17.05
C LEU A 27 -2.18 7.22 16.41
N LEU A 28 -2.84 6.29 17.11
CA LEU A 28 -3.15 4.96 16.58
C LEU A 28 -4.11 5.03 15.38
N LYS A 29 -5.16 5.86 15.45
CA LYS A 29 -6.08 6.08 14.32
C LYS A 29 -5.38 6.75 13.14
N LEU A 30 -4.45 7.67 13.41
CA LEU A 30 -3.69 8.37 12.38
C LEU A 30 -2.78 7.40 11.64
N GLN A 31 -2.08 6.50 12.36
CA GLN A 31 -1.28 5.44 11.76
C GLN A 31 -2.11 4.54 10.83
N SER A 32 -3.31 4.11 11.27
CA SER A 32 -4.20 3.27 10.45
C SER A 32 -4.68 3.98 9.17
N LYS A 33 -4.93 5.29 9.24
CA LYS A 33 -5.31 6.08 8.04
C LYS A 33 -4.12 6.43 7.16
N PHE A 34 -2.94 6.71 7.73
CA PHE A 34 -1.73 7.02 6.96
C PHE A 34 -1.28 5.84 6.11
N PHE A 35 -1.37 4.62 6.64
CA PHE A 35 -1.05 3.41 5.87
C PHE A 35 -2.01 3.24 4.70
N ASN A 36 -3.31 3.46 4.92
CA ASN A 36 -4.32 3.35 3.86
C ASN A 36 -4.23 4.51 2.84
N TYR A 37 -3.74 5.69 3.23
CA TYR A 37 -3.48 6.80 2.32
C TYR A 37 -2.24 6.55 1.43
N ILE A 38 -1.19 5.97 2.00
CA ILE A 38 -0.01 5.50 1.24
C ILE A 38 -0.37 4.33 0.31
N GLU A 39 -1.30 3.47 0.72
CA GLU A 39 -1.80 2.37 -0.09
C GLU A 39 -2.79 2.82 -1.17
N LYS A 40 -3.51 3.94 -0.99
CA LYS A 40 -4.44 4.47 -2.02
C LYS A 40 -3.71 4.95 -3.28
N ASN A 41 -2.43 5.32 -3.20
CA ASN A 41 -1.60 5.56 -4.38
C ASN A 41 -1.15 4.26 -5.09
N LYS A 42 -1.48 3.09 -4.54
CA LYS A 42 -1.17 1.77 -5.10
C LYS A 42 -2.42 0.92 -5.39
N PHE A 43 -3.58 1.26 -4.81
CA PHE A 43 -4.82 0.48 -4.91
C PHE A 43 -5.95 1.16 -5.71
N LEU A 44 -5.78 2.39 -6.20
CA LEU A 44 -6.81 3.05 -7.03
C LEU A 44 -7.03 2.40 -8.42
N ASN A 45 -6.30 1.35 -8.76
CA ASN A 45 -6.48 0.57 -10.00
C ASN A 45 -6.82 -0.91 -9.72
N LYS A 46 -7.48 -1.26 -8.61
CA LYS A 46 -7.80 -2.68 -8.34
C LYS A 46 -9.11 -2.93 -7.61
N THR A 47 -10.13 -2.16 -7.92
CA THR A 47 -11.52 -2.57 -7.70
C THR A 47 -12.33 -2.00 -8.85
N ASP A 48 -12.24 -2.66 -9.98
CA ASP A 48 -13.36 -2.99 -10.88
C ASP A 48 -12.78 -3.89 -11.98
N LEU A 49 -13.63 -4.76 -12.54
CA LEU A 49 -13.36 -5.73 -13.62
C LEU A 49 -12.97 -7.15 -13.18
N VAL A 50 -13.99 -7.85 -12.68
CA VAL A 50 -14.28 -9.24 -13.09
C VAL A 50 -14.37 -9.28 -14.62
N ASN A 51 -13.47 -9.99 -15.30
CA ASN A 51 -13.75 -10.87 -16.44
C ASN A 51 -12.42 -11.48 -16.91
N ASP A 52 -12.43 -12.79 -17.12
CA ASP A 52 -11.38 -13.51 -17.82
C ASP A 52 -11.11 -12.85 -19.18
N ASN A 53 -9.89 -12.99 -19.71
CA ASN A 53 -9.37 -12.51 -21.01
C ASN A 53 -8.58 -11.18 -21.05
N ASN A 54 -8.52 -10.37 -19.98
CA ASN A 54 -7.86 -9.05 -20.04
C ASN A 54 -6.62 -8.86 -19.13
N CYS A 55 -6.01 -9.95 -18.62
CA CYS A 55 -4.87 -9.86 -17.69
C CYS A 55 -3.59 -9.24 -18.28
N ILE A 56 -3.45 -9.18 -19.60
CA ILE A 56 -2.26 -8.63 -20.26
C ILE A 56 -2.26 -7.09 -20.22
N ASN A 57 -3.44 -6.47 -20.34
CA ASN A 57 -3.60 -5.00 -20.31
C ASN A 57 -3.24 -4.35 -18.96
N LEU A 58 -3.17 -5.13 -17.86
CA LEU A 58 -2.93 -4.61 -16.51
C LEU A 58 -1.46 -4.70 -16.05
N LEU A 59 -0.63 -5.47 -16.77
CA LEU A 59 0.82 -5.58 -16.53
C LEU A 59 1.65 -4.88 -17.61
N ALA A 60 1.05 -4.62 -18.77
CA ALA A 60 1.54 -3.69 -19.77
C ALA A 60 1.21 -2.25 -19.38
N ASP A 61 1.59 -1.81 -18.17
CA ASP A 61 1.83 -0.38 -18.00
C ASP A 61 2.99 -0.06 -18.95
N LYS A 62 2.63 0.49 -20.12
CA LYS A 62 3.46 0.80 -21.30
C LYS A 62 4.67 1.70 -21.00
N ASN A 63 4.87 2.00 -19.71
CA ASN A 63 5.97 2.76 -19.15
C ASN A 63 7.11 1.86 -18.64
N THR A 64 6.85 0.58 -18.31
CA THR A 64 7.89 -0.35 -17.78
C THR A 64 8.65 -1.07 -18.89
N PHE A 65 7.92 -1.45 -19.94
CA PHE A 65 8.48 -1.90 -21.21
C PHE A 65 8.48 -0.67 -22.11
N GLY A 66 9.58 -0.34 -22.78
CA GLY A 66 9.69 0.84 -23.64
C GLY A 66 8.75 0.77 -24.87
N ASN A 67 9.20 1.30 -26.01
CA ASN A 67 8.44 1.22 -27.27
C ASN A 67 8.51 -0.20 -27.89
N ILE A 68 8.06 -1.20 -27.13
CA ILE A 68 8.06 -2.62 -27.48
C ILE A 68 6.61 -3.00 -27.81
N ASP A 69 6.42 -3.81 -28.85
CA ASP A 69 5.11 -4.32 -29.24
C ASP A 69 4.49 -5.24 -28.18
N GLU A 70 3.16 -5.26 -28.14
CA GLU A 70 2.38 -6.04 -27.16
C GLU A 70 2.63 -7.55 -27.30
N GLU A 71 2.89 -8.03 -28.53
CA GLU A 71 3.22 -9.42 -28.82
C GLU A 71 4.54 -9.84 -28.15
N THR A 72 5.59 -9.03 -28.27
CA THR A 72 6.88 -9.26 -27.61
C THR A 72 6.74 -9.22 -26.09
N ILE A 73 5.93 -8.31 -25.54
CA ILE A 73 5.67 -8.26 -24.10
C ILE A 73 4.99 -9.56 -23.63
N ALA A 74 4.01 -10.08 -24.38
CA ALA A 74 3.33 -11.32 -24.06
C ALA A 74 4.28 -12.52 -24.08
N ILE A 75 5.18 -12.60 -25.06
CA ILE A 75 6.21 -13.65 -25.17
C ILE A 75 7.15 -13.61 -23.96
N ILE A 76 7.64 -12.42 -23.58
CA ILE A 76 8.51 -12.24 -22.41
C ILE A 76 7.79 -12.65 -21.13
N LEU A 77 6.55 -12.18 -20.95
CA LEU A 77 5.73 -12.45 -19.76
C LEU A 77 5.44 -13.94 -19.60
N ALA A 78 5.08 -14.62 -20.69
CA ALA A 78 4.85 -16.07 -20.73
C ALA A 78 6.13 -16.84 -20.40
N SER A 79 7.26 -16.44 -20.98
CA SER A 79 8.56 -17.10 -20.75
C SER A 79 9.02 -17.02 -19.29
N ILE A 80 8.88 -15.84 -18.67
CA ILE A 80 9.24 -15.63 -17.26
C ILE A 80 8.29 -16.40 -16.34
N SER A 81 6.98 -16.40 -16.65
CA SER A 81 5.98 -17.15 -15.88
C SER A 81 6.29 -18.64 -15.85
N HIS A 82 6.58 -19.21 -17.02
CA HIS A 82 6.94 -20.62 -17.16
C HIS A 82 8.22 -20.97 -16.39
N THR A 83 9.27 -20.17 -16.55
CA THR A 83 10.57 -20.42 -15.90
C THR A 83 10.52 -20.24 -14.39
N SER A 84 9.75 -19.27 -13.90
CA SER A 84 9.66 -18.97 -12.47
C SER A 84 8.60 -19.79 -11.75
N ASN A 85 7.78 -20.56 -12.49
CA ASN A 85 6.61 -21.27 -11.98
C ASN A 85 5.63 -20.33 -11.21
N ILE A 86 5.59 -19.06 -11.61
CA ILE A 86 4.72 -18.02 -11.03
C ILE A 86 3.60 -17.78 -12.04
N PRO A 87 2.31 -17.97 -11.68
CA PRO A 87 1.22 -17.77 -12.61
C PRO A 87 1.11 -16.30 -13.03
N LEU A 88 0.76 -16.04 -14.30
CA LEU A 88 0.70 -14.71 -14.91
C LEU A 88 -0.09 -13.70 -14.06
N LYS A 89 -1.19 -14.13 -13.42
CA LYS A 89 -2.03 -13.30 -12.53
C LYS A 89 -1.27 -12.69 -11.34
N SER A 90 -0.22 -13.37 -10.88
CA SER A 90 0.61 -12.96 -9.75
C SER A 90 1.96 -12.37 -10.16
N LEU A 91 2.26 -12.38 -11.46
CA LEU A 91 3.53 -11.91 -11.97
C LEU A 91 3.55 -10.38 -11.95
N LYS A 92 4.52 -9.80 -11.25
CA LYS A 92 4.72 -8.35 -11.19
C LYS A 92 6.16 -8.00 -11.50
N ILE A 93 6.37 -7.28 -12.59
CA ILE A 93 7.70 -6.81 -13.00
C ILE A 93 7.92 -5.44 -12.35
N LYS A 94 8.98 -5.31 -11.57
CA LYS A 94 9.31 -4.06 -10.85
C LYS A 94 10.13 -3.10 -11.72
N SER A 95 11.06 -3.62 -12.51
CA SER A 95 11.97 -2.83 -13.35
C SER A 95 12.65 -3.76 -14.35
N ILE A 96 12.82 -3.26 -15.57
CA ILE A 96 13.67 -3.86 -16.61
C ILE A 96 14.83 -2.90 -16.81
N LYS A 97 16.05 -3.40 -16.74
CA LYS A 97 17.25 -2.61 -16.99
C LYS A 97 17.98 -3.19 -18.20
N PRO A 98 18.46 -2.35 -19.13
CA PRO A 98 19.41 -2.81 -20.12
C PRO A 98 20.67 -3.31 -19.40
N ILE A 99 21.26 -4.39 -19.90
CA ILE A 99 22.61 -4.79 -19.53
C ILE A 99 23.55 -4.00 -20.43
N ASP A 100 24.42 -3.18 -19.84
CA ASP A 100 25.53 -2.58 -20.59
C ASP A 100 26.57 -3.69 -20.78
N LEU A 101 26.65 -4.22 -22.00
CA LEU A 101 27.59 -5.28 -22.37
C LEU A 101 28.97 -4.71 -22.71
#